data_AF-A0A803LRL5-F1
#
_entry.id   AF-A0A803LRL5-F1
#
_cell.length_a   1.000
_cell.length_b   1.000
_cell.length_c   1.000
_cell.angle_alpha   90.00
_cell.angle_beta   90.00
_cell.angle_gamma   90.00
#
_symmetry.space_group_name_H-M   'P 1'
#
loop_
_entity.id
_entity.type
_entity.pdbx_description
1 polymer ?
#
loop_
_entity_poly.entity_id
_entity_poly.type
_entity_poly.pdbx_seq_one_letter_code
_entity_poly.pdbx_strand_id
1 'polypeptide(L)'
;MANSEGPVVIGEEAGKVRLVTLNRPRHLNVISPETVSLLAGYLENWEKDDNVELILIKGVGRAFSAGGDLRVFYEGKKSKDSCLEVVYRMYWLCYHIHTYKKTQVALVNGITMGGGASLMVPMKFSVVTEKTVFATPEAAIGFHTDCGFSYIHSRLPGYLGEFLALTGTRLNGQELVAAGLATHYVPSEKLPELEKQLISLNKGDKDAVKSLIEEFSSEVQLDARSILNKQSIIDEFFSKNSVEEIIQSFEAESLKEGNGWIGPVLKGLKRSSPTGLKITLRSVREGRKQTLAECLKREFRLTINILRSCISGDVYEGIRALTIDKDNAPKWDPPSLDKVQDKDLDTVFQPYEAHLELQVPETEECRWDGKYEHSTYATSKVN
;
A
#
# COMPACT_ATOMS: atom_id res chain seq x y z
N MET A 1 16.41 10.12 25.05
CA MET A 1 17.83 9.98 24.67
C MET A 1 17.89 9.24 23.35
N ALA A 2 18.38 9.92 22.32
CA ALA A 2 18.55 9.38 20.99
C ALA A 2 19.47 8.16 21.04
N ASN A 3 19.07 7.08 20.37
CA ASN A 3 20.01 6.16 19.73
C ASN A 3 19.31 5.71 18.45
N SER A 4 19.61 6.50 17.41
CA SER A 4 19.10 6.49 16.04
C SER A 4 20.26 6.31 15.04
N GLU A 5 21.35 5.68 15.44
CA GLU A 5 22.64 5.84 14.74
C GLU A 5 22.81 5.00 13.45
N GLY A 6 21.85 4.15 13.09
CA GLY A 6 21.90 3.39 11.83
C GLY A 6 21.10 4.06 10.69
N PRO A 7 21.39 3.77 9.42
CA PRO A 7 20.59 4.24 8.29
C PRO A 7 19.14 3.69 8.36
N VAL A 8 18.18 4.43 7.78
CA VAL A 8 16.75 4.01 7.71
C VAL A 8 16.55 2.70 6.91
N VAL A 9 17.44 2.47 5.94
CA VAL A 9 17.47 1.30 5.07
C VAL A 9 18.92 0.85 4.96
N ILE A 10 19.18 -0.44 5.17
CA ILE A 10 20.50 -1.05 4.99
C ILE A 10 20.45 -1.85 3.68
N GLY A 11 21.41 -1.63 2.79
CA GLY A 11 21.64 -2.46 1.61
C GLY A 11 22.89 -3.32 1.81
N GLU A 12 22.76 -4.63 1.60
CA GLU A 12 23.86 -5.59 1.73
C GLU A 12 24.04 -6.35 0.42
N GLU A 13 25.29 -6.66 0.08
CA GLU A 13 25.65 -7.39 -1.14
C GLU A 13 26.20 -8.77 -0.79
N ALA A 14 25.64 -9.82 -1.41
CA ALA A 14 26.09 -11.18 -1.23
C ALA A 14 26.08 -11.90 -2.58
N GLY A 15 27.24 -11.88 -3.26
CA GLY A 15 27.36 -12.38 -4.62
C GLY A 15 26.39 -11.67 -5.57
N LYS A 16 25.47 -12.41 -6.16
CA LYS A 16 24.41 -11.96 -7.07
C LYS A 16 23.12 -11.54 -6.37
N VAL A 17 23.09 -11.65 -5.05
CA VAL A 17 21.95 -11.27 -4.22
C VAL A 17 22.19 -9.88 -3.62
N ARG A 18 21.13 -9.08 -3.57
CA ARG A 18 21.10 -7.80 -2.84
C ARG A 18 19.99 -7.87 -1.79
N LEU A 19 20.35 -7.62 -0.54
CA LEU A 19 19.42 -7.64 0.59
C LEU A 19 19.16 -6.21 1.07
N VAL A 20 17.89 -5.84 1.08
CA VAL A 20 17.38 -4.59 1.64
C VAL A 20 16.74 -4.87 2.97
N THR A 21 17.19 -4.16 4.00
CA THR A 21 16.63 -4.24 5.35
C THR A 21 16.05 -2.88 5.77
N LEU A 22 14.73 -2.82 5.96
CA LEU A 22 14.06 -1.67 6.57
C LEU A 22 14.40 -1.64 8.07
N ASN A 23 15.05 -0.56 8.52
CA ASN A 23 15.78 -0.53 9.79
C ASN A 23 15.34 0.60 10.73
N ARG A 24 14.02 0.76 10.88
CA ARG A 24 13.40 1.67 11.87
C ARG A 24 12.40 0.91 12.77
N PRO A 25 12.83 -0.15 13.47
CA PRO A 25 11.93 -1.06 14.22
C PRO A 25 11.09 -0.35 15.30
N ARG A 26 11.66 0.67 15.96
CA ARG A 26 10.95 1.48 16.97
C ARG A 26 9.78 2.29 16.40
N HIS A 27 9.86 2.64 15.12
CA HIS A 27 8.83 3.35 14.37
C HIS A 27 8.11 2.42 13.38
N LEU A 28 8.13 1.10 13.61
CA LEU A 28 7.45 0.12 12.76
C LEU A 28 7.87 0.18 11.28
N ASN A 29 9.11 0.58 11.00
CA ASN A 29 9.63 0.65 9.64
C ASN A 29 8.76 1.51 8.69
N VAL A 30 8.21 2.63 9.20
CA VAL A 30 7.47 3.59 8.35
C VAL A 30 8.34 4.11 7.21
N ILE A 31 7.70 4.38 6.08
CA ILE A 31 8.32 4.86 4.85
C ILE A 31 8.45 6.38 4.94
N SER A 32 9.68 6.82 5.22
CA SER A 32 10.07 8.23 5.25
C SER A 32 10.56 8.70 3.86
N PRO A 33 10.71 10.01 3.61
CA PRO A 33 11.34 10.51 2.38
C PRO A 33 12.73 9.90 2.14
N GLU A 34 13.53 9.73 3.20
CA GLU A 34 14.85 9.09 3.12
C GLU A 34 14.74 7.62 2.69
N THR A 35 13.76 6.88 3.23
CA THR A 35 13.46 5.50 2.85
C THR A 35 13.15 5.41 1.35
N VAL A 36 12.27 6.29 0.84
CA VAL A 36 11.89 6.32 -0.58
C VAL A 36 13.12 6.59 -1.46
N SER A 37 13.91 7.60 -1.10
CA SER A 37 15.11 7.97 -1.86
C SER A 37 16.14 6.84 -1.92
N LEU A 38 16.41 6.17 -0.79
CA LEU A 38 17.38 5.07 -0.73
C LEU A 38 16.89 3.84 -1.49
N LEU A 39 15.61 3.46 -1.34
CA LEU A 39 15.04 2.33 -2.08
C LEU A 39 15.07 2.57 -3.58
N ALA A 40 14.68 3.77 -4.04
CA ALA A 40 14.74 4.14 -5.45
C ALA A 40 16.16 4.04 -6.00
N GLY A 41 17.15 4.60 -5.28
CA GLY A 41 18.55 4.54 -5.69
C GLY A 41 19.10 3.12 -5.74
N TYR A 42 18.81 2.28 -4.74
CA TYR A 42 19.25 0.88 -4.74
C TYR A 42 18.63 0.10 -5.89
N LEU A 43 17.31 0.16 -6.06
CA LEU A 43 16.62 -0.58 -7.11
C LEU A 43 17.06 -0.14 -8.50
N GLU A 44 17.26 1.16 -8.73
CA GLU A 44 17.79 1.63 -10.01
C GLU A 44 19.20 1.11 -10.30
N ASN A 45 20.11 1.25 -9.33
CA ASN A 45 21.50 0.83 -9.51
C ASN A 45 21.60 -0.68 -9.70
N TRP A 46 20.85 -1.44 -8.91
CA TRP A 46 20.89 -2.90 -8.95
C TRP A 46 20.17 -3.47 -10.16
N GLU A 47 19.15 -2.83 -10.73
CA GLU A 47 18.56 -3.30 -11.98
C GLU A 47 19.56 -3.18 -13.16
N LYS A 48 20.43 -2.16 -13.14
CA LYS A 48 21.46 -1.91 -14.17
C LYS A 48 22.73 -2.76 -14.02
N ASP A 49 22.98 -3.34 -12.85
CA ASP A 49 24.18 -4.16 -12.58
C ASP A 49 23.98 -5.62 -13.00
N ASP A 50 24.58 -6.07 -14.10
CA ASP A 50 24.47 -7.45 -14.60
C ASP A 50 24.91 -8.53 -13.60
N ASN A 51 25.65 -8.18 -12.54
CA ASN A 51 26.00 -9.13 -11.48
C ASN A 51 24.86 -9.38 -10.49
N VAL A 52 23.85 -8.50 -10.44
CA VAL A 52 22.68 -8.69 -9.57
C VAL A 52 21.62 -9.49 -10.29
N GLU A 53 21.11 -10.53 -9.63
CA GLU A 53 20.00 -11.34 -10.16
C GLU A 53 18.80 -11.43 -9.21
N LEU A 54 19.01 -11.31 -7.89
CA LEU A 54 17.99 -11.49 -6.87
C LEU A 54 17.98 -10.33 -5.87
N ILE A 55 16.80 -9.75 -5.64
CA ILE A 55 16.60 -8.73 -4.60
C ILE A 55 15.74 -9.35 -3.48
N LEU A 56 16.22 -9.25 -2.25
CA LEU A 56 15.48 -9.60 -1.04
C LEU A 56 15.12 -8.30 -0.30
N ILE A 57 13.88 -8.17 0.17
CA ILE A 57 13.48 -7.07 1.05
C ILE A 57 12.89 -7.63 2.35
N LYS A 58 13.36 -7.15 3.50
CA LYS A 58 12.85 -7.50 4.83
C LYS A 58 12.75 -6.28 5.74
N GLY A 59 12.04 -6.42 6.86
CA GLY A 59 11.98 -5.41 7.92
C GLY A 59 12.49 -5.97 9.25
N VAL A 60 13.19 -5.13 10.03
CA VAL A 60 13.64 -5.51 11.39
C VAL A 60 12.50 -5.35 12.39
N GLY A 61 12.40 -6.28 13.34
CA GLY A 61 11.53 -6.18 14.49
C GLY A 61 10.11 -6.69 14.22
N ARG A 62 9.10 -5.98 14.72
CA ARG A 62 7.69 -6.43 14.74
C ARG A 62 6.87 -6.03 13.51
N ALA A 63 7.49 -5.37 12.54
CA ALA A 63 6.83 -4.92 11.32
C ALA A 63 7.75 -5.16 10.14
N PHE A 64 7.17 -5.57 9.01
CA PHE A 64 7.80 -5.38 7.73
C PHE A 64 7.84 -3.88 7.44
N SER A 65 6.67 -3.24 7.32
CA SER A 65 6.50 -1.79 7.27
C SER A 65 5.05 -1.39 7.59
N ALA A 66 4.87 -0.40 8.46
CA ALA A 66 3.54 0.10 8.84
C ALA A 66 2.99 1.22 7.94
N GLY A 67 3.57 1.45 6.76
CA GLY A 67 3.07 2.44 5.80
C GLY A 67 3.89 3.73 5.78
N GLY A 68 3.37 4.75 5.10
CA GLY A 68 4.00 6.07 5.03
C GLY A 68 4.13 6.74 6.40
N ASP A 69 5.17 7.56 6.58
CA ASP A 69 5.31 8.37 7.79
C ASP A 69 4.27 9.50 7.80
N LEU A 70 3.12 9.25 8.44
CA LEU A 70 2.01 10.20 8.51
C LEU A 70 2.39 11.53 9.17
N ARG A 71 3.46 11.58 9.99
CA ARG A 71 3.93 12.85 10.57
C ARG A 71 4.47 13.79 9.50
N VAL A 72 5.13 13.25 8.48
CA VAL A 72 5.63 14.02 7.32
C VAL A 72 4.47 14.73 6.62
N PHE A 73 3.35 14.03 6.39
CA PHE A 73 2.16 14.64 5.79
C PHE A 73 1.53 15.67 6.74
N TYR A 74 1.36 15.35 8.01
CA TYR A 74 0.77 16.27 8.98
C TYR A 74 1.54 17.56 9.16
N GLU A 75 2.87 17.49 9.21
CA GLU A 75 3.73 18.67 9.31
C GLU A 75 3.77 19.46 8.00
N GLY A 76 3.64 18.77 6.87
CA GLY A 76 3.61 19.36 5.54
C GLY A 76 2.43 20.31 5.30
N LYS A 77 1.33 20.19 6.06
CA LYS A 77 0.16 21.09 5.93
C LYS A 77 0.49 22.59 6.08
N LYS A 78 1.65 22.91 6.65
CA LYS A 78 2.12 24.29 6.87
C LYS A 78 2.53 25.01 5.59
N SER A 79 2.84 24.29 4.52
CA SER A 79 3.25 24.88 3.24
C SER A 79 2.60 24.10 2.11
N LYS A 80 2.09 24.85 1.11
CA LYS A 80 1.59 24.24 -0.11
C LYS A 80 2.68 23.37 -0.74
N ASP A 81 2.29 22.16 -1.16
CA ASP A 81 3.12 21.21 -1.90
C ASP A 81 4.42 20.77 -1.23
N SER A 82 4.56 20.93 0.09
CA SER A 82 5.77 20.49 0.81
C SER A 82 6.00 18.97 0.72
N CYS A 83 4.92 18.20 0.57
CA CYS A 83 4.97 16.73 0.43
C CYS A 83 5.01 16.27 -1.02
N LEU A 84 4.94 17.17 -1.99
CA LEU A 84 4.78 16.80 -3.40
C LEU A 84 5.95 15.96 -3.91
N GLU A 85 7.18 16.29 -3.51
CA GLU A 85 8.37 15.55 -3.91
C GLU A 85 8.36 14.10 -3.41
N VAL A 86 8.13 13.89 -2.11
CA VAL A 86 8.10 12.53 -1.55
C VAL A 86 6.95 11.71 -2.13
N VAL A 87 5.79 12.34 -2.35
CA VAL A 87 4.64 11.71 -2.98
C VAL A 87 4.99 11.29 -4.41
N TYR A 88 5.54 12.19 -5.23
CA TYR A 88 5.94 11.89 -6.60
C TYR A 88 6.92 10.72 -6.64
N ARG A 89 8.00 10.79 -5.84
CA ARG A 89 9.02 9.74 -5.76
C ARG A 89 8.44 8.40 -5.31
N MET A 90 7.51 8.40 -4.36
CA MET A 90 6.87 7.17 -3.88
C MET A 90 6.04 6.51 -4.98
N TYR A 91 5.19 7.27 -5.68
CA TYR A 91 4.40 6.72 -6.79
C TYR A 91 5.25 6.22 -7.95
N TRP A 92 6.31 6.95 -8.28
CA TRP A 92 7.29 6.52 -9.27
C TRP A 92 8.01 5.24 -8.83
N LEU A 93 8.38 5.12 -7.55
CA LEU A 93 8.96 3.91 -6.97
C LEU A 93 7.98 2.72 -7.02
N CYS A 94 6.70 2.93 -6.71
CA CYS A 94 5.68 1.90 -6.82
C CYS A 94 5.61 1.30 -8.24
N TYR A 95 5.67 2.15 -9.28
CA TYR A 95 5.70 1.68 -10.67
C TYR A 95 6.88 0.73 -10.93
N HIS A 96 8.08 1.10 -10.45
CA HIS A 96 9.28 0.29 -10.66
C HIS A 96 9.30 -1.00 -9.87
N ILE A 97 8.71 -1.03 -8.67
CA ILE A 97 8.55 -2.27 -7.91
C ILE A 97 7.61 -3.22 -8.66
N HIS A 98 6.49 -2.73 -9.20
CA HIS A 98 5.55 -3.57 -9.95
C HIS A 98 6.12 -4.14 -11.25
N THR A 99 7.01 -3.40 -11.90
CA THR A 99 7.52 -3.75 -13.23
C THR A 99 8.96 -4.26 -13.20
N TYR A 100 9.54 -4.44 -12.01
CA TYR A 100 10.97 -4.72 -11.82
C TYR A 100 11.44 -5.95 -12.61
N LYS A 101 12.58 -5.83 -13.30
CA LYS A 101 13.06 -6.88 -14.22
C LYS A 101 13.66 -8.08 -13.52
N LYS A 102 14.32 -7.84 -12.38
CA LYS A 102 15.01 -8.89 -11.63
C LYS A 102 14.06 -9.54 -10.63
N THR A 103 14.37 -10.76 -10.23
CA THR A 103 13.51 -11.48 -9.28
C THR A 103 13.56 -10.77 -7.93
N GLN A 104 12.38 -10.44 -7.38
CA GLN A 104 12.23 -9.81 -6.08
C GLN A 104 11.49 -10.75 -5.13
N VAL A 105 11.98 -10.84 -3.89
CA VAL A 105 11.35 -11.58 -2.79
C VAL A 105 11.17 -10.66 -1.59
N ALA A 106 9.93 -10.48 -1.14
CA ALA A 106 9.64 -9.87 0.15
C ALA A 106 9.57 -10.96 1.23
N LEU A 107 10.36 -10.80 2.30
CA LEU A 107 10.29 -11.63 3.52
C LEU A 107 9.49 -10.85 4.57
N VAL A 108 8.19 -11.11 4.61
CA VAL A 108 7.21 -10.33 5.37
C VAL A 108 6.90 -11.02 6.69
N ASN A 109 7.43 -10.45 7.77
CA ASN A 109 7.19 -10.92 9.12
C ASN A 109 6.72 -9.76 10.00
N GLY A 110 5.44 -9.77 10.37
CA GLY A 110 4.83 -8.70 11.18
C GLY A 110 3.90 -7.78 10.40
N ILE A 111 3.66 -6.59 10.95
CA ILE A 111 2.75 -5.59 10.37
C ILE A 111 3.22 -5.17 8.96
N THR A 112 2.29 -5.18 8.00
CA THR A 112 2.48 -4.69 6.62
C THR A 112 1.25 -3.89 6.20
N MET A 113 1.31 -2.56 6.22
CA MET A 113 0.11 -1.72 6.01
C MET A 113 0.36 -0.58 5.04
N GLY A 114 -0.69 -0.20 4.30
CA GLY A 114 -0.67 0.91 3.34
C GLY A 114 0.51 0.86 2.38
N GLY A 115 1.24 1.96 2.28
CA GLY A 115 2.47 2.03 1.47
C GLY A 115 3.49 0.93 1.77
N GLY A 116 3.54 0.38 2.99
CA GLY A 116 4.40 -0.75 3.35
C GLY A 116 4.03 -2.02 2.60
N ALA A 117 2.74 -2.25 2.37
CA ALA A 117 2.27 -3.39 1.60
C ALA A 117 2.56 -3.23 0.09
N SER A 118 2.71 -2.00 -0.42
CA SER A 118 3.13 -1.75 -1.81
C SER A 118 4.56 -2.24 -2.09
N LEU A 119 5.37 -2.45 -1.03
CA LEU A 119 6.71 -3.01 -1.12
C LEU A 119 6.72 -4.56 -1.08
N MET A 120 5.56 -5.23 -1.12
CA MET A 120 5.52 -6.70 -1.12
C MET A 120 4.45 -7.32 -2.00
N VAL A 121 3.24 -6.77 -2.04
CA VAL A 121 2.14 -7.34 -2.84
C VAL A 121 2.49 -7.48 -4.33
N PRO A 122 3.07 -6.46 -4.99
CA PRO A 122 3.36 -6.56 -6.42
C PRO A 122 4.64 -7.35 -6.76
N MET A 123 5.44 -7.75 -5.76
CA MET A 123 6.69 -8.46 -6.01
C MET A 123 6.46 -9.86 -6.55
N LYS A 124 7.45 -10.38 -7.28
CA LYS A 124 7.38 -11.73 -7.86
C LYS A 124 7.13 -12.81 -6.80
N PHE A 125 7.78 -12.69 -5.64
CA PHE A 125 7.53 -13.53 -4.48
C PHE A 125 7.31 -12.68 -3.24
N SER A 126 6.30 -13.05 -2.47
CA SER A 126 5.97 -12.43 -1.19
C SER A 126 5.71 -13.55 -0.19
N VAL A 127 6.68 -13.74 0.70
CA VAL A 127 6.69 -14.78 1.73
C VAL A 127 6.15 -14.17 3.02
N VAL A 128 5.01 -14.66 3.47
CA VAL A 128 4.33 -14.18 4.68
C VAL A 128 4.35 -15.24 5.77
N THR A 129 4.39 -14.78 7.03
CA THR A 129 4.38 -15.66 8.21
C THR A 129 3.07 -15.56 8.99
N GLU A 130 2.91 -16.40 10.02
CA GLU A 130 1.80 -16.33 10.99
C GLU A 130 1.74 -15.00 11.75
N LYS A 131 2.83 -14.23 11.77
CA LYS A 131 2.91 -12.90 12.41
C LYS A 131 2.46 -11.78 11.47
N THR A 132 2.23 -12.08 10.19
CA THR A 132 1.85 -11.07 9.21
C THR A 132 0.47 -10.51 9.52
N VAL A 133 0.37 -9.18 9.58
CA VAL A 133 -0.90 -8.47 9.71
C VAL A 133 -0.97 -7.41 8.63
N PHE A 134 -1.80 -7.66 7.62
CA PHE A 134 -2.01 -6.76 6.50
C PHE A 134 -3.27 -5.92 6.68
N ALA A 135 -3.23 -4.67 6.22
CA ALA A 135 -4.42 -3.83 5.99
C ALA A 135 -4.09 -2.64 5.09
N THR A 136 -5.12 -2.10 4.44
CA THR A 136 -5.12 -0.82 3.70
C THR A 136 -6.14 0.13 4.36
N PRO A 137 -5.81 0.75 5.51
CA PRO A 137 -6.75 1.49 6.35
C PRO A 137 -6.91 2.97 5.95
N GLU A 138 -6.47 3.39 4.77
CA GLU A 138 -6.33 4.80 4.38
C GLU A 138 -7.65 5.58 4.40
N ALA A 139 -8.75 4.96 3.99
CA ALA A 139 -10.07 5.60 4.02
C ALA A 139 -10.49 6.02 5.44
N ALA A 140 -10.07 5.27 6.47
CA ALA A 140 -10.39 5.56 7.86
C ALA A 140 -9.67 6.78 8.43
N ILE A 141 -8.61 7.26 7.76
CA ILE A 141 -7.84 8.44 8.18
C ILE A 141 -8.07 9.65 7.28
N GLY A 142 -9.12 9.65 6.45
CA GLY A 142 -9.38 10.76 5.52
C GLY A 142 -8.50 10.76 4.28
N PHE A 143 -7.90 9.62 3.96
CA PHE A 143 -7.09 9.43 2.77
C PHE A 143 -7.78 8.49 1.77
N HIS A 144 -7.07 8.01 0.76
CA HIS A 144 -7.59 7.12 -0.27
C HIS A 144 -6.69 5.91 -0.46
N THR A 145 -7.19 4.86 -1.11
CA THR A 145 -6.36 3.71 -1.48
C THR A 145 -5.28 4.13 -2.47
N ASP A 146 -4.02 4.04 -2.03
CA ASP A 146 -2.87 4.66 -2.69
C ASP A 146 -1.75 3.64 -3.02
N CYS A 147 -0.60 4.12 -3.47
CA CYS A 147 0.60 3.31 -3.73
C CYS A 147 0.38 2.08 -4.64
N GLY A 148 -0.50 2.19 -5.64
CA GLY A 148 -0.89 1.16 -6.60
C GLY A 148 -2.06 0.29 -6.16
N PHE A 149 -2.62 0.51 -4.96
CA PHE A 149 -3.68 -0.36 -4.45
C PHE A 149 -5.02 -0.20 -5.17
N SER A 150 -5.30 0.91 -5.87
CA SER A 150 -6.48 0.95 -6.75
C SER A 150 -6.36 -0.05 -7.91
N TYR A 151 -5.14 -0.29 -8.42
CA TYR A 151 -4.87 -1.32 -9.42
C TYR A 151 -4.96 -2.73 -8.81
N ILE A 152 -4.34 -2.95 -7.65
CA ILE A 152 -4.29 -4.27 -6.99
C ILE A 152 -5.68 -4.70 -6.52
N HIS A 153 -6.37 -3.86 -5.73
CA HIS A 153 -7.70 -4.20 -5.18
C HIS A 153 -8.71 -4.47 -6.29
N SER A 154 -8.68 -3.69 -7.37
CA SER A 154 -9.63 -3.85 -8.50
C SER A 154 -9.51 -5.18 -9.25
N ARG A 155 -8.42 -5.93 -9.02
CA ARG A 155 -8.13 -7.25 -9.61
C ARG A 155 -8.35 -8.41 -8.65
N LEU A 156 -8.70 -8.13 -7.40
CA LEU A 156 -9.08 -9.18 -6.46
C LEU A 156 -10.42 -9.81 -6.86
N PRO A 157 -10.68 -11.07 -6.45
CA PRO A 157 -11.91 -11.78 -6.79
C PRO A 157 -13.17 -11.01 -6.36
N GLY A 158 -14.16 -10.96 -7.26
CA GLY A 158 -15.44 -10.33 -7.01
C GLY A 158 -15.29 -8.87 -6.55
N TYR A 159 -15.83 -8.56 -5.36
CA TYR A 159 -15.76 -7.25 -4.71
C TYR A 159 -14.91 -7.24 -3.44
N LEU A 160 -14.00 -8.22 -3.29
CA LEU A 160 -13.08 -8.28 -2.15
C LEU A 160 -12.18 -7.04 -2.06
N GLY A 161 -11.78 -6.49 -3.21
CA GLY A 161 -10.98 -5.27 -3.28
C GLY A 161 -11.66 -4.05 -2.68
N GLU A 162 -12.90 -3.79 -3.09
CA GLU A 162 -13.72 -2.71 -2.52
C GLU A 162 -13.95 -2.93 -1.01
N PHE A 163 -14.17 -4.16 -0.58
CA PHE A 163 -14.30 -4.50 0.84
C PHE A 163 -13.04 -4.15 1.64
N LEU A 164 -11.86 -4.62 1.20
CA LEU A 164 -10.61 -4.38 1.92
C LEU A 164 -10.27 -2.89 1.95
N ALA A 165 -10.38 -2.20 0.82
CA ALA A 165 -10.03 -0.78 0.69
C ALA A 165 -10.94 0.14 1.52
N LEU A 166 -12.25 -0.15 1.59
CA LEU A 166 -13.20 0.69 2.34
C LEU A 166 -13.15 0.42 3.85
N THR A 167 -12.98 -0.85 4.23
CA THR A 167 -13.11 -1.26 5.63
C THR A 167 -11.79 -1.25 6.40
N GLY A 168 -10.65 -1.31 5.69
CA GLY A 168 -9.35 -1.53 6.31
C GLY A 168 -9.28 -2.86 7.08
N THR A 169 -10.11 -3.84 6.72
CA THR A 169 -10.14 -5.15 7.37
C THR A 169 -8.77 -5.79 7.33
N ARG A 170 -8.37 -6.38 8.45
CA ARG A 170 -7.06 -7.02 8.59
C ARG A 170 -7.11 -8.43 8.02
N LEU A 171 -6.06 -8.79 7.27
CA LEU A 171 -5.78 -10.16 6.85
C LEU A 171 -4.52 -10.67 7.54
N ASN A 172 -4.54 -11.92 7.97
CA ASN A 172 -3.33 -12.63 8.42
C ASN A 172 -2.54 -13.20 7.22
N GLY A 173 -1.36 -13.78 7.47
CA GLY A 173 -0.50 -14.34 6.41
C GLY A 173 -1.18 -15.41 5.55
N GLN A 174 -1.95 -16.31 6.14
CA GLN A 174 -2.64 -17.37 5.39
C GLN A 174 -3.75 -16.78 4.51
N GLU A 175 -4.51 -15.83 5.05
CA GLU A 175 -5.56 -15.11 4.31
C GLU A 175 -4.97 -14.30 3.14
N LEU A 176 -3.79 -13.71 3.30
CA LEU A 176 -3.11 -13.02 2.19
C LEU A 176 -2.80 -13.93 1.03
N VAL A 177 -2.28 -15.14 1.29
CA VAL A 177 -1.99 -16.11 0.23
C VAL A 177 -3.28 -16.58 -0.44
N ALA A 178 -4.31 -16.90 0.35
CA ALA A 178 -5.61 -17.32 -0.18
C ALA A 178 -6.31 -16.20 -1.00
N ALA A 179 -6.14 -14.94 -0.62
CA ALA A 179 -6.67 -13.79 -1.36
C ALA A 179 -5.86 -13.43 -2.61
N GLY A 180 -4.68 -14.05 -2.81
CA GLY A 180 -3.78 -13.72 -3.93
C GLY A 180 -2.96 -12.44 -3.73
N LEU A 181 -2.81 -11.97 -2.49
CA LEU A 181 -2.02 -10.77 -2.13
C LEU A 181 -0.60 -11.12 -1.64
N ALA A 182 -0.33 -12.39 -1.39
CA ALA A 182 1.00 -12.95 -1.13
C ALA A 182 1.14 -14.28 -1.86
N THR A 183 2.37 -14.74 -2.08
CA THR A 183 2.58 -15.98 -2.87
C THR A 183 2.81 -17.21 -2.02
N HIS A 184 3.49 -17.10 -0.87
CA HIS A 184 3.86 -18.25 -0.04
C HIS A 184 3.67 -17.96 1.44
N TYR A 185 3.28 -18.99 2.18
CA TYR A 185 3.20 -18.97 3.63
C TYR A 185 4.32 -19.83 4.23
N VAL A 186 5.18 -19.21 5.04
CA VAL A 186 6.32 -19.87 5.70
C VAL A 186 6.25 -19.57 7.20
N PRO A 187 6.27 -20.59 8.08
CA PRO A 187 6.34 -20.38 9.54
C PRO A 187 7.54 -19.51 9.92
N SER A 188 7.35 -18.53 10.82
CA SER A 188 8.39 -17.53 11.10
C SER A 188 9.67 -18.12 11.68
N GLU A 189 9.62 -19.28 12.33
CA GLU A 189 10.83 -19.98 12.81
C GLU A 189 11.73 -20.48 11.68
N LYS A 190 11.18 -20.71 10.49
CA LYS A 190 11.90 -21.16 9.29
C LYS A 190 12.48 -20.01 8.46
N LEU A 191 11.98 -18.79 8.68
CA LEU A 191 12.33 -17.62 7.87
C LEU A 191 13.83 -17.26 7.87
N PRO A 192 14.57 -17.33 9.01
CA PRO A 192 16.01 -17.05 9.01
C PRO A 192 16.82 -18.02 8.16
N GLU A 193 16.46 -19.30 8.17
CA GLU A 193 17.15 -20.30 7.34
C GLU A 193 16.77 -20.13 5.86
N LEU A 194 15.51 -19.84 5.55
CA LEU A 194 15.09 -19.52 4.18
C LEU A 194 15.87 -18.32 3.63
N GLU A 195 16.02 -17.24 4.40
CA GLU A 195 16.80 -16.07 4.00
C GLU A 195 18.25 -16.46 3.65
N LYS A 196 18.89 -17.25 4.52
CA LYS A 196 20.26 -17.73 4.30
C LYS A 196 20.38 -18.59 3.05
N GLN A 197 19.41 -19.46 2.78
CA GLN A 197 19.41 -20.30 1.59
C GLN A 197 19.17 -19.46 0.32
N LEU A 198 18.29 -18.47 0.37
CA LEU A 198 18.06 -17.54 -0.75
C LEU A 198 19.33 -16.73 -1.08
N ILE A 199 20.05 -16.27 -0.06
CA ILE A 199 21.36 -15.62 -0.23
C ILE A 199 22.37 -16.59 -0.85
N SER A 200 22.42 -17.83 -0.35
CA SER A 200 23.37 -18.86 -0.80
C SER A 200 23.06 -19.38 -2.21
N LEU A 201 21.80 -19.30 -2.66
CA LEU A 201 21.38 -19.69 -4.01
C LEU A 201 22.16 -18.92 -5.08
N ASN A 202 22.51 -17.65 -4.79
CA ASN A 202 23.38 -16.81 -5.61
C ASN A 202 22.93 -16.71 -7.08
N LYS A 203 21.62 -16.80 -7.32
CA LYS A 203 20.96 -16.77 -8.63
C LYS A 203 19.57 -16.16 -8.50
N GLY A 204 19.08 -15.55 -9.57
CA GLY A 204 17.74 -14.95 -9.63
C GLY A 204 16.75 -15.70 -10.52
N ASP A 205 17.07 -16.93 -10.94
CA ASP A 205 16.17 -17.76 -11.73
C ASP A 205 14.85 -17.98 -10.97
N LYS A 206 13.72 -17.67 -11.63
CA LYS A 206 12.41 -17.62 -10.98
C LYS A 206 11.97 -18.99 -10.49
N ASP A 207 12.27 -20.05 -11.23
CA ASP A 207 11.85 -21.41 -10.87
C ASP A 207 12.70 -21.94 -9.71
N ALA A 208 14.01 -21.70 -9.74
CA ALA A 208 14.90 -22.07 -8.62
C ALA A 208 14.53 -21.33 -7.32
N VAL A 209 14.28 -20.02 -7.38
CA VAL A 209 13.84 -19.24 -6.21
C VAL A 209 12.50 -19.75 -5.70
N LYS A 210 11.54 -20.02 -6.60
CA LYS A 210 10.22 -20.56 -6.23
C LYS A 210 10.36 -21.91 -5.52
N SER A 211 11.06 -22.87 -6.12
CA SER A 211 11.23 -24.21 -5.55
C SER A 211 11.86 -24.15 -4.15
N LEU A 212 12.86 -23.30 -3.96
CA LEU A 212 13.45 -23.10 -2.65
C LEU A 212 12.45 -22.55 -1.62
N ILE A 213 11.60 -21.57 -1.98
CA ILE A 213 10.58 -21.06 -1.06
C ILE A 213 9.54 -22.16 -0.75
N GLU A 214 9.16 -22.97 -1.73
CA GLU A 214 8.20 -24.07 -1.57
C GLU A 214 8.69 -25.15 -0.59
N GLU A 215 10.00 -25.44 -0.54
CA GLU A 215 10.60 -26.36 0.44
C GLU A 215 10.38 -25.93 1.91
N PHE A 216 10.28 -24.62 2.14
CA PHE A 216 10.07 -24.05 3.47
C PHE A 216 8.59 -23.76 3.76
N SER A 217 7.75 -23.77 2.72
CA SER A 217 6.34 -23.38 2.80
C SER A 217 5.50 -24.38 3.58
N SER A 218 4.38 -23.92 4.08
CA SER A 218 3.35 -24.75 4.72
C SER A 218 2.01 -24.53 4.04
N GLU A 219 1.14 -25.52 4.13
CA GLU A 219 -0.19 -25.46 3.54
C GLU A 219 -1.01 -24.32 4.17
N VAL A 220 -1.75 -23.60 3.33
CA VAL A 220 -2.65 -22.53 3.75
C VAL A 220 -3.96 -23.13 4.26
N GLN A 221 -4.29 -22.85 5.52
CA GLN A 221 -5.51 -23.30 6.18
C GLN A 221 -6.28 -22.10 6.74
N LEU A 222 -7.43 -21.80 6.14
CA LEU A 222 -8.27 -20.68 6.58
C LEU A 222 -9.05 -21.04 7.86
N ASP A 223 -8.98 -20.17 8.86
CA ASP A 223 -9.85 -20.24 10.04
C ASP A 223 -11.32 -20.14 9.60
N ALA A 224 -12.23 -20.87 10.25
CA ALA A 224 -13.65 -20.85 9.92
C ALA A 224 -14.26 -19.43 9.98
N ARG A 225 -13.70 -18.54 10.79
CA ARG A 225 -14.10 -17.13 10.95
C ARG A 225 -13.40 -16.19 9.97
N SER A 226 -12.53 -16.70 9.10
CA SER A 226 -11.87 -15.89 8.07
C SER A 226 -12.90 -15.12 7.25
N ILE A 227 -12.57 -13.87 6.95
CA ILE A 227 -13.41 -13.01 6.14
C ILE A 227 -13.57 -13.54 4.71
N LEU A 228 -12.61 -14.32 4.22
CA LEU A 228 -12.65 -14.94 2.91
C LEU A 228 -13.76 -15.99 2.79
N ASN A 229 -14.19 -16.60 3.92
CA ASN A 229 -15.35 -17.49 3.95
C ASN A 229 -16.69 -16.73 3.81
N LYS A 230 -16.66 -15.39 3.75
CA LYS A 230 -17.83 -14.52 3.61
C LYS A 230 -17.93 -13.90 2.21
N GLN A 231 -17.19 -14.45 1.23
CA GLN A 231 -17.07 -13.90 -0.13
C GLN A 231 -18.43 -13.62 -0.79
N SER A 232 -19.40 -14.53 -0.70
CA SER A 232 -20.73 -14.32 -1.31
C SER A 232 -21.47 -13.10 -0.75
N ILE A 233 -21.41 -12.91 0.57
CA ILE A 233 -21.97 -11.74 1.25
C ILE A 233 -21.19 -10.49 0.84
N ILE A 234 -19.86 -10.54 0.84
CA ILE A 234 -19.02 -9.43 0.39
C ILE A 234 -19.39 -9.01 -1.04
N ASP A 235 -19.49 -9.97 -1.96
CA ASP A 235 -19.81 -9.71 -3.37
C ASP A 235 -21.20 -9.09 -3.53
N GLU A 236 -22.20 -9.60 -2.82
CA GLU A 236 -23.56 -9.07 -2.89
C GLU A 236 -23.62 -7.60 -2.43
N PHE A 237 -22.97 -7.27 -1.31
CA PHE A 237 -23.12 -5.96 -0.68
C PHE A 237 -22.11 -4.92 -1.17
N PHE A 238 -20.89 -5.30 -1.55
CA PHE A 238 -19.90 -4.36 -2.07
C PHE A 238 -20.05 -4.13 -3.59
N SER A 239 -20.98 -4.84 -4.24
CA SER A 239 -21.41 -4.56 -5.62
C SER A 239 -22.31 -3.33 -5.77
N LYS A 240 -22.89 -2.80 -4.68
CA LYS A 240 -23.83 -1.66 -4.72
C LYS A 240 -23.19 -0.38 -5.24
N ASN A 241 -23.95 0.53 -5.85
CA ASN A 241 -23.36 1.62 -6.64
C ASN A 241 -22.67 2.71 -5.80
N SER A 242 -23.06 2.89 -4.54
CA SER A 242 -22.54 3.93 -3.66
C SER A 242 -22.16 3.39 -2.27
N VAL A 243 -21.36 4.15 -1.53
CA VAL A 243 -21.00 3.81 -0.14
C VAL A 243 -22.25 3.79 0.75
N GLU A 244 -23.20 4.68 0.50
CA GLU A 244 -24.49 4.75 1.17
C GLU A 244 -25.29 3.45 0.99
N GLU A 245 -25.41 2.96 -0.24
CA GLU A 245 -26.10 1.70 -0.52
C GLU A 245 -25.37 0.50 0.10
N ILE A 246 -24.03 0.49 0.08
CA ILE A 246 -23.22 -0.54 0.76
C ILE A 246 -23.56 -0.55 2.26
N ILE A 247 -23.50 0.60 2.94
CA ILE A 247 -23.75 0.66 4.39
C ILE A 247 -25.20 0.27 4.71
N GLN A 248 -26.18 0.82 3.99
CA GLN A 248 -27.60 0.51 4.23
C GLN A 248 -27.90 -0.98 4.07
N SER A 249 -27.34 -1.60 3.04
CA SER A 249 -27.57 -3.01 2.77
C SER A 249 -26.83 -3.93 3.77
N PHE A 250 -25.62 -3.57 4.19
CA PHE A 250 -24.91 -4.25 5.28
C PHE A 250 -25.62 -4.14 6.64
N GLU A 251 -26.23 -2.99 6.94
CA GLU A 251 -27.03 -2.82 8.17
C GLU A 251 -28.18 -3.82 8.24
N ALA A 252 -28.93 -3.96 7.15
CA ALA A 252 -30.01 -4.95 7.08
C ALA A 252 -29.48 -6.38 7.22
N GLU A 253 -28.34 -6.69 6.59
CA GLU A 253 -27.72 -8.02 6.67
C GLU A 253 -27.20 -8.36 8.07
N SER A 254 -26.73 -7.35 8.82
CA SER A 254 -26.17 -7.53 10.17
C SER A 254 -27.18 -8.04 11.20
N LEU A 255 -28.49 -7.90 10.91
CA LEU A 255 -29.58 -8.36 11.77
C LEU A 255 -29.89 -9.85 11.58
N LYS A 256 -29.34 -10.50 10.54
CA LYS A 256 -29.57 -11.93 10.28
C LYS A 256 -28.67 -12.80 11.17
N GLU A 257 -29.19 -13.97 11.55
CA GLU A 257 -28.44 -14.96 12.33
C GLU A 257 -27.18 -15.41 11.58
N GLY A 258 -26.06 -15.55 12.29
CA GLY A 258 -24.76 -15.95 11.70
C GLY A 258 -23.92 -14.80 11.14
N ASN A 259 -24.45 -13.57 11.06
CA ASN A 259 -23.77 -12.40 10.47
C ASN A 259 -23.21 -11.40 11.50
N GLY A 260 -22.95 -11.85 12.73
CA GLY A 260 -22.41 -10.98 13.80
C GLY A 260 -21.06 -10.31 13.47
N TRP A 261 -20.31 -10.83 12.49
CA TRP A 261 -19.06 -10.23 12.00
C TRP A 261 -19.26 -8.87 11.30
N ILE A 262 -20.46 -8.61 10.77
CA ILE A 262 -20.78 -7.38 10.03
C ILE A 262 -20.81 -6.16 10.96
N GLY A 263 -21.29 -6.31 12.20
CA GLY A 263 -21.44 -5.21 13.16
C GLY A 263 -20.13 -4.42 13.40
N PRO A 264 -19.00 -5.08 13.73
CA PRO A 264 -17.69 -4.43 13.82
C PRO A 264 -17.25 -3.72 12.53
N VAL A 265 -17.50 -4.31 11.36
CA VAL A 265 -17.15 -3.72 10.05
C VAL A 265 -17.96 -2.45 9.80
N LEU A 266 -19.28 -2.50 10.02
CA LEU A 266 -20.18 -1.36 9.92
C LEU A 266 -19.76 -0.21 10.85
N LYS A 267 -19.39 -0.54 12.09
CA LYS A 267 -18.89 0.46 13.04
C LYS A 267 -17.62 1.14 12.53
N GLY A 268 -16.73 0.39 11.88
CA GLY A 268 -15.56 0.92 11.20
C GLY A 268 -15.93 1.89 10.08
N LEU A 269 -16.74 1.43 9.12
CA LEU A 269 -17.20 2.24 7.98
C LEU A 269 -17.86 3.54 8.42
N LYS A 270 -18.77 3.51 9.40
CA LYS A 270 -19.46 4.70 9.91
C LYS A 270 -18.55 5.70 10.64
N ARG A 271 -17.37 5.26 11.10
CA ARG A 271 -16.38 6.11 11.76
C ARG A 271 -15.33 6.66 10.78
N SER A 272 -15.20 6.06 9.60
CA SER A 272 -14.27 6.52 8.56
C SER A 272 -14.70 7.86 7.96
N SER A 273 -13.76 8.55 7.29
CA SER A 273 -14.06 9.79 6.57
C SER A 273 -15.06 9.53 5.44
N PRO A 274 -16.19 10.26 5.38
CA PRO A 274 -17.14 10.16 4.27
C PRO A 274 -16.48 10.42 2.91
N THR A 275 -15.63 11.45 2.85
CA THR A 275 -14.87 11.82 1.65
C THR A 275 -13.90 10.72 1.24
N GLY A 276 -13.11 10.21 2.18
CA GLY A 276 -12.13 9.14 1.95
C GLY A 276 -12.77 7.84 1.44
N LEU A 277 -13.94 7.46 1.99
CA LEU A 277 -14.71 6.31 1.53
C LEU A 277 -15.17 6.48 0.07
N LYS A 278 -15.77 7.62 -0.28
CA LYS A 278 -16.26 7.85 -1.65
C LYS A 278 -15.14 7.90 -2.68
N ILE A 279 -14.03 8.58 -2.37
CA ILE A 279 -12.84 8.59 -3.23
C ILE A 279 -12.31 7.17 -3.42
N THR A 280 -12.20 6.41 -2.34
CA THR A 280 -11.67 5.03 -2.38
C THR A 280 -12.53 4.11 -3.24
N LEU A 281 -13.85 4.11 -3.06
CA LEU A 281 -14.76 3.29 -3.85
C LEU A 281 -14.63 3.61 -5.36
N ARG A 282 -14.62 4.90 -5.72
CA ARG A 282 -14.46 5.33 -7.11
C ARG A 282 -13.10 4.93 -7.68
N SER A 283 -12.01 5.15 -6.92
CA SER A 283 -10.64 4.83 -7.35
C SER A 283 -10.48 3.34 -7.65
N VAL A 284 -10.94 2.45 -6.76
CA VAL A 284 -10.90 0.99 -7.01
C VAL A 284 -11.70 0.61 -8.26
N ARG A 285 -12.91 1.15 -8.41
CA ARG A 285 -13.79 0.78 -9.55
C ARG A 285 -13.25 1.22 -10.89
N GLU A 286 -12.73 2.44 -10.97
CA GLU A 286 -12.08 2.92 -12.19
C GLU A 286 -10.80 2.13 -12.50
N GLY A 287 -10.08 1.65 -11.47
CA GLY A 287 -8.89 0.79 -11.61
C GLY A 287 -9.12 -0.53 -12.35
N ARG A 288 -10.38 -1.02 -12.40
CA ARG A 288 -10.77 -2.23 -13.16
C ARG A 288 -10.57 -2.08 -14.67
N LYS A 289 -10.63 -0.84 -15.17
CA LYS A 289 -10.56 -0.52 -16.61
C LYS A 289 -9.25 0.14 -17.03
N GLN A 290 -8.29 0.25 -16.11
CA GLN A 290 -7.07 1.01 -16.30
C GLN A 290 -5.83 0.13 -16.14
N THR A 291 -4.78 0.51 -16.86
CA THR A 291 -3.41 0.02 -16.67
C THR A 291 -2.85 0.48 -15.32
N LEU A 292 -1.71 -0.10 -14.92
CA LEU A 292 -0.99 0.33 -13.71
C LEU A 292 -0.58 1.80 -13.79
N ALA A 293 -0.03 2.23 -14.94
CA ALA A 293 0.42 3.60 -15.14
C ALA A 293 -0.73 4.61 -15.00
N GLU A 294 -1.89 4.32 -15.56
CA GLU A 294 -3.10 5.16 -15.43
C GLU A 294 -3.61 5.21 -13.99
N CYS A 295 -3.59 4.08 -13.27
CA CYS A 295 -3.97 4.02 -11.85
C CYS A 295 -3.02 4.89 -11.00
N LEU A 296 -1.70 4.76 -11.17
CA LEU A 296 -0.71 5.53 -10.40
C LEU A 296 -0.77 7.04 -10.74
N LYS A 297 -1.01 7.41 -12.00
CA LYS A 297 -1.26 8.81 -12.40
C LYS A 297 -2.48 9.36 -11.67
N ARG A 298 -3.61 8.63 -11.65
CA ARG A 298 -4.80 9.03 -10.89
C ARG A 298 -4.51 9.14 -9.40
N GLU A 299 -3.92 8.11 -8.79
CA GLU A 299 -3.64 8.10 -7.35
C GLU A 299 -2.70 9.23 -6.93
N PHE A 300 -1.73 9.58 -7.77
CA PHE A 300 -0.88 10.77 -7.59
C PHE A 300 -1.74 12.04 -7.54
N ARG A 301 -2.63 12.27 -8.52
CA ARG A 301 -3.56 13.42 -8.52
C ARG A 301 -4.42 13.47 -7.27
N LEU A 302 -5.03 12.34 -6.91
CA LEU A 302 -5.88 12.24 -5.72
C LEU A 302 -5.09 12.60 -4.46
N THR A 303 -3.88 12.06 -4.31
CA THR A 303 -3.01 12.35 -3.17
C THR A 303 -2.66 13.82 -3.07
N ILE A 304 -2.21 14.43 -4.17
CA ILE A 304 -1.83 15.84 -4.18
C ILE A 304 -3.04 16.73 -3.90
N ASN A 305 -4.21 16.43 -4.48
CA ASN A 305 -5.44 17.18 -4.22
C ASN A 305 -5.93 17.03 -2.76
N ILE A 306 -5.81 15.83 -2.17
CA ILE A 306 -6.15 15.59 -0.76
C ILE A 306 -5.19 16.34 0.17
N LEU A 307 -3.88 16.30 -0.10
CA LEU A 307 -2.88 17.04 0.68
C LEU A 307 -2.96 18.56 0.48
N ARG A 308 -3.52 19.03 -0.63
CA ARG A 308 -3.87 20.46 -0.82
C ARG A 308 -5.18 20.84 -0.14
N SER A 309 -5.88 19.88 0.47
CA SER A 309 -7.22 20.04 1.04
C SER A 309 -8.20 20.67 0.06
N CYS A 310 -8.14 20.28 -1.22
CA CYS A 310 -8.97 20.89 -2.28
C CYS A 310 -10.47 20.82 -1.98
N ILE A 311 -10.92 19.74 -1.32
CA ILE A 311 -12.35 19.54 -0.99
C ILE A 311 -12.60 19.23 0.49
N SER A 312 -11.58 18.84 1.25
CA SER A 312 -11.70 18.49 2.67
C SER A 312 -10.33 18.48 3.35
N GLY A 313 -10.31 18.81 4.64
CA GLY A 313 -9.14 18.67 5.53
C GLY A 313 -9.03 17.32 6.24
N ASP A 314 -9.87 16.34 5.89
CA ASP A 314 -10.01 15.06 6.60
C ASP A 314 -8.70 14.31 6.79
N VAL A 315 -7.78 14.32 5.81
CA VAL A 315 -6.46 13.66 5.95
C VAL A 315 -5.70 14.17 7.18
N TYR A 316 -5.73 15.48 7.43
CA TYR A 316 -5.02 16.08 8.56
C TYR A 316 -5.73 15.81 9.87
N GLU A 317 -7.05 15.79 9.88
CA GLU A 317 -7.84 15.44 11.07
C GLU A 317 -7.69 13.96 11.43
N GLY A 318 -7.70 13.07 10.44
CA GLY A 318 -7.49 11.64 10.64
C GLY A 318 -6.09 11.34 11.17
N ILE A 319 -5.05 11.99 10.60
CA ILE A 319 -3.68 11.86 11.13
C ILE A 319 -3.57 12.46 12.54
N ARG A 320 -4.23 13.60 12.82
CA ARG A 320 -4.27 14.17 14.17
C ARG A 320 -4.82 13.16 15.17
N ALA A 321 -6.03 12.66 14.91
CA ALA A 321 -6.75 11.76 15.78
C ALA A 321 -6.03 10.42 16.00
N LEU A 322 -5.38 9.88 14.96
CA LEU A 322 -4.70 8.59 15.03
C LEU A 322 -3.28 8.68 15.61
N THR A 323 -2.48 9.67 15.18
CA THR A 323 -1.01 9.65 15.36
C THR A 323 -0.49 10.77 16.26
N ILE A 324 -1.08 11.96 16.18
CA ILE A 324 -0.62 13.15 16.91
C ILE A 324 -1.20 13.15 18.32
N ASP A 325 -2.52 13.27 18.42
CA ASP A 325 -3.24 13.36 19.69
C ASP A 325 -3.66 11.98 20.20
N LYS A 326 -3.79 11.00 19.29
CA LYS A 326 -4.13 9.59 19.60
C LYS A 326 -5.47 9.43 20.34
N ASP A 327 -6.41 10.35 20.14
CA ASP A 327 -7.75 10.30 20.74
C ASP A 327 -8.70 9.32 20.03
N ASN A 328 -8.36 8.88 18.80
CA ASN A 328 -9.20 8.03 17.95
C ASN A 328 -10.61 8.60 17.70
N ALA A 329 -10.75 9.94 17.75
CA ALA A 329 -12.02 10.66 17.63
C ALA A 329 -11.93 11.77 16.56
N PRO A 330 -11.74 11.41 15.28
CA PRO A 330 -11.68 12.38 14.21
C PRO A 330 -13.02 13.09 14.00
N LYS A 331 -12.95 14.38 13.67
CA LYS A 331 -14.08 15.26 13.36
C LYS A 331 -14.11 15.59 11.87
N TRP A 332 -14.77 14.73 11.10
CA TRP A 332 -14.81 14.86 9.65
C TRP A 332 -15.58 16.09 9.17
N ASP A 333 -15.08 16.71 8.10
CA ASP A 333 -15.73 17.78 7.38
C ASP A 333 -15.61 17.53 5.86
N PRO A 334 -16.70 17.12 5.18
CA PRO A 334 -18.07 17.01 5.69
C PRO A 334 -18.31 15.83 6.67
N PRO A 335 -19.29 15.94 7.59
CA PRO A 335 -19.50 14.98 8.67
C PRO A 335 -20.25 13.69 8.26
N SER A 336 -20.85 13.64 7.08
CA SER A 336 -21.67 12.51 6.62
C SER A 336 -21.62 12.34 5.10
N LEU A 337 -21.97 11.13 4.63
CA LEU A 337 -21.88 10.75 3.21
C LEU A 337 -22.76 11.61 2.30
N ASP A 338 -23.97 11.96 2.73
CA ASP A 338 -24.93 12.80 1.98
C ASP A 338 -24.43 14.23 1.75
N LYS A 339 -23.44 14.67 2.52
CA LYS A 339 -22.84 16.00 2.40
C LYS A 339 -21.68 16.05 1.42
N VAL A 340 -21.07 14.91 1.08
CA VAL A 340 -20.04 14.82 0.04
C VAL A 340 -20.71 14.88 -1.33
N GLN A 341 -20.49 15.98 -2.07
CA GLN A 341 -21.10 16.19 -3.38
C GLN A 341 -20.26 15.57 -4.50
N ASP A 342 -20.92 15.02 -5.52
CA ASP A 342 -20.24 14.42 -6.68
C ASP A 342 -19.35 15.42 -7.42
N LYS A 343 -19.76 16.69 -7.50
CA LYS A 343 -18.95 17.77 -8.11
C LYS A 343 -17.59 17.98 -7.42
N ASP A 344 -17.55 17.76 -6.10
CA ASP A 344 -16.33 17.93 -5.31
C ASP A 344 -15.41 16.72 -5.56
N LEU A 345 -15.99 15.51 -5.65
CA LEU A 345 -15.27 14.32 -6.08
C LEU A 345 -14.72 14.50 -7.50
N ASP A 346 -15.53 14.96 -8.45
CA ASP A 346 -15.09 15.18 -9.83
C ASP A 346 -13.89 16.13 -9.90
N THR A 347 -13.84 17.15 -9.04
CA THR A 347 -12.74 18.10 -8.96
C THR A 347 -11.41 17.42 -8.63
N VAL A 348 -11.39 16.49 -7.67
CA VAL A 348 -10.13 15.82 -7.27
C VAL A 348 -9.72 14.71 -8.24
N PHE A 349 -10.65 14.19 -9.04
CA PHE A 349 -10.39 13.19 -10.09
C PHE A 349 -10.00 13.81 -11.45
N GLN A 350 -10.20 15.11 -11.66
CA GLN A 350 -9.84 15.77 -12.91
C GLN A 350 -8.37 15.51 -13.27
N PRO A 351 -8.08 15.11 -14.53
CA PRO A 351 -6.71 15.00 -15.01
C PRO A 351 -5.96 16.33 -14.85
N TYR A 352 -4.67 16.23 -14.56
CA TYR A 352 -3.77 17.37 -14.67
C TYR A 352 -3.34 17.55 -16.13
N GLU A 353 -2.76 18.71 -16.42
CA GLU A 353 -2.03 18.88 -17.68
C GLU A 353 -0.91 17.83 -17.75
N ALA A 354 -0.61 17.33 -18.95
CA ALA A 354 0.30 16.19 -19.14
C ALA A 354 1.67 16.36 -18.46
N HIS A 355 2.20 17.59 -18.40
CA HIS A 355 3.49 17.91 -17.79
C HIS A 355 3.47 18.00 -16.24
N LEU A 356 2.28 17.96 -15.65
CA LEU A 356 2.02 17.92 -14.21
C LEU A 356 1.62 16.52 -13.73
N GLU A 357 1.30 15.60 -14.63
CA GLU A 357 1.02 14.21 -14.29
C GLU A 357 2.28 13.50 -13.75
N LEU A 358 2.06 12.39 -13.04
CA LEU A 358 3.14 11.47 -12.73
C LEU A 358 3.75 10.92 -14.02
N GLN A 359 5.05 11.13 -14.22
CA GLN A 359 5.76 10.59 -15.37
C GLN A 359 6.33 9.22 -15.01
N VAL A 360 5.75 8.16 -15.57
CA VAL A 360 6.28 6.80 -15.51
C VAL A 360 6.59 6.32 -16.94
N PRO A 361 7.78 5.76 -17.19
CA PRO A 361 8.18 5.36 -18.53
C PRO A 361 7.46 4.08 -18.93
N GLU A 362 6.72 4.13 -20.04
CA GLU A 362 5.97 2.98 -20.57
C GLU A 362 6.80 2.15 -21.56
N THR A 363 8.05 2.56 -21.84
CA THR A 363 8.98 1.90 -22.77
C THR A 363 10.27 1.45 -22.08
N GLU A 364 10.89 0.41 -22.62
CA GLU A 364 12.07 -0.24 -22.02
C GLU A 364 13.38 0.56 -22.13
N GLU A 365 13.56 1.35 -23.19
CA GLU A 365 14.79 2.11 -23.45
C GLU A 365 15.06 3.21 -22.40
N CYS A 366 13.98 3.72 -21.80
CA CYS A 366 13.97 4.84 -20.85
C CYS A 366 13.39 4.42 -19.50
N ARG A 367 13.58 3.15 -19.12
CA ARG A 367 12.90 2.53 -17.98
C ARG A 367 13.06 3.28 -16.65
N TRP A 368 14.14 4.02 -16.42
CA TRP A 368 14.34 4.77 -15.18
C TRP A 368 14.16 6.30 -15.35
N ASP A 369 13.53 6.73 -16.45
CA ASP A 369 13.19 8.13 -16.69
C ASP A 369 11.94 8.55 -15.89
N GLY A 370 11.53 9.81 -16.05
CA GLY A 370 10.37 10.37 -15.34
C GLY A 370 10.65 10.68 -13.86
N LYS A 371 11.91 10.72 -13.45
CA LYS A 371 12.30 11.08 -12.08
C LYS A 371 11.83 12.48 -11.69
N TYR A 372 11.65 12.69 -10.38
CA TYR A 372 11.20 13.97 -9.84
C TYR A 372 12.10 15.14 -10.28
N GLU A 373 13.41 14.93 -10.30
CA GLU A 373 14.42 15.92 -10.69
C GLU A 373 14.21 16.47 -12.10
N HIS A 374 13.59 15.68 -12.98
CA HIS A 374 13.32 16.05 -14.37
C HIS A 374 11.88 16.56 -14.58
N SER A 375 11.09 16.64 -13.51
CA SER A 375 9.69 17.10 -13.57
C SER A 375 9.58 18.63 -13.52
N THR A 376 8.44 19.14 -13.98
CA THR A 376 8.08 20.57 -13.86
C THR A 376 8.09 21.06 -12.41
N TYR A 377 7.84 20.15 -11.47
CA TYR A 377 7.82 20.46 -10.03
C TYR A 377 9.20 20.74 -9.43
N ALA A 378 10.26 20.14 -9.97
CA ALA A 378 11.62 20.39 -9.51
C ALA A 378 12.18 21.68 -10.14
N THR A 379 11.91 21.90 -11.42
CA THR A 379 12.38 23.08 -12.17
C THR A 379 11.73 24.39 -11.70
N SER A 380 10.46 24.36 -11.30
CA SER A 380 9.75 25.53 -10.78
C SER A 380 10.17 25.97 -9.37
N LYS A 381 10.88 25.15 -8.59
CA LYS A 381 11.47 25.56 -7.30
C LYS A 381 12.76 26.38 -7.45
N VAL A 382 13.33 26.44 -8.65
CA VAL A 382 14.60 27.12 -8.96
C VAL A 382 14.37 28.55 -9.50
N ASN A 383 13.13 28.93 -9.77
CA ASN A 383 12.69 30.28 -10.11
C ASN A 383 11.81 30.85 -8.98
#